data_AF-A0A9X9LHX8-F1
#
_entry.id   AF-A0A9X9LHX8-F1
#
_cell.length_a   1.000
_cell.length_b   1.000
_cell.length_c   1.000
_cell.angle_alpha   90.00
_cell.angle_beta   90.00
_cell.angle_gamma   90.00
#
_symmetry.space_group_name_H-M   'P 1'
#
loop_
_entity.id
_entity.type
_entity.pdbx_description
1 polymer ?
#
loop_
_entity_poly.entity_id
_entity_poly.type
_entity_poly.pdbx_seq_one_letter_code
_entity_poly.pdbx_strand_id
1 'polypeptide(L)'
;PLCPPPLQSLKRIKRADRRGAESVTEEKFTVLFESQFSVGSNELVFQVKTLSLPVVVIVHGSQDHNATATVLWDNAFAEPVSPHGTP
;
A
#
# COMPACT_ATOMS: atom_id res chain seq x y z
N PRO A 1 11.23 16.20 -13.65
CA PRO A 1 11.95 15.17 -12.86
C PRO A 1 11.20 14.85 -11.56
N LEU A 2 10.65 13.64 -11.45
CA LEU A 2 10.08 13.18 -10.18
C LEU A 2 11.23 12.99 -9.20
N CYS A 3 11.27 13.78 -8.11
CA CYS A 3 12.24 13.55 -7.04
C CYS A 3 11.92 12.20 -6.39
N PRO A 4 12.90 11.27 -6.28
CA PRO A 4 12.68 10.05 -5.51
C PRO A 4 12.37 10.41 -4.05
N PRO A 5 11.47 9.67 -3.39
CA PRO A 5 11.17 9.92 -1.98
C PRO A 5 12.43 9.72 -1.13
N PRO A 6 12.61 10.50 -0.04
CA PRO A 6 13.69 10.28 0.90
C PRO A 6 13.57 8.88 1.54
N LEU A 7 14.65 8.38 2.16
CA LEU A 7 14.64 7.09 2.86
C LEU A 7 13.48 7.03 3.87
N GLN A 8 12.58 6.06 3.68
CA GLN A 8 11.41 5.86 4.52
C GLN A 8 11.66 4.74 5.54
N SER A 9 11.12 4.91 6.75
CA SER A 9 11.23 3.92 7.82
C SER A 9 9.90 3.81 8.58
N LEU A 10 9.38 2.59 8.71
CA LEU A 10 8.17 2.30 9.46
C LEU A 10 8.52 2.02 10.92
N LYS A 11 8.07 2.88 11.84
CA LYS A 11 8.35 2.75 13.28
C LYS A 11 7.27 1.98 14.06
N ARG A 12 6.02 2.07 13.61
CA ARG A 12 4.87 1.46 14.29
C ARG A 12 3.80 1.13 13.27
N ILE A 13 3.08 0.05 13.52
CA ILE A 13 1.89 -0.34 12.77
C ILE A 13 0.72 -0.54 13.73
N LYS A 14 -0.46 -0.02 13.37
CA LYS A 14 -1.72 -0.32 14.05
C LYS A 14 -2.43 -1.37 13.21
N ARG A 15 -2.95 -2.41 13.87
CA ARG A 15 -3.61 -3.54 13.23
C ARG A 15 -5.09 -3.57 13.60
N ALA A 16 -5.88 -4.21 12.76
CA ALA A 16 -7.27 -4.51 13.09
C ALA A 16 -7.33 -5.53 14.24
N ASP A 17 -8.42 -5.51 15.01
CA ASP A 17 -8.70 -6.56 15.99
C ASP A 17 -8.91 -7.88 15.24
N ARG A 18 -8.02 -8.86 15.46
CA ARG A 18 -8.09 -10.18 14.81
C ARG A 18 -9.35 -10.93 15.24
N ARG A 19 -10.05 -11.53 14.28
CA ARG A 19 -11.17 -12.43 14.57
C ARG A 19 -10.79 -13.86 14.21
N GLY A 20 -10.90 -14.78 15.16
CA GLY A 20 -10.68 -16.21 14.92
C GLY A 20 -9.24 -16.55 14.54
N ALA A 21 -9.06 -17.23 13.39
CA ALA A 21 -7.78 -17.81 12.96
C ALA A 21 -6.94 -16.90 12.04
N GLU A 22 -7.37 -15.68 11.75
CA GLU A 22 -6.68 -14.74 10.85
C GLU A 22 -5.25 -14.49 11.30
N SER A 23 -4.25 -14.65 10.42
CA SER A 23 -2.85 -14.40 10.75
C SER A 23 -2.45 -12.93 10.60
N VAL A 24 -1.54 -12.43 11.45
CA VAL A 24 -0.92 -11.09 11.27
C VAL A 24 -0.15 -10.96 9.94
N THR A 25 0.23 -12.08 9.34
CA THR A 25 0.94 -12.15 8.05
C THR A 25 0.00 -12.20 6.85
N GLU A 26 -1.31 -12.27 7.07
CA GLU A 26 -2.34 -12.17 6.03
C GLU A 26 -2.91 -10.75 5.93
N GLU A 27 -2.67 -9.92 6.95
CA GLU A 27 -3.08 -8.51 6.96
C GLU A 27 -2.26 -7.70 5.94
N LYS A 28 -2.96 -7.22 4.91
CA LYS A 28 -2.40 -6.43 3.81
C LYS A 28 -2.60 -4.94 4.06
N PHE A 29 -1.56 -4.17 3.79
CA PHE A 29 -1.56 -2.71 3.83
C PHE A 29 -1.14 -2.16 2.46
N THR A 30 -1.28 -0.86 2.27
CA THR A 30 -0.74 -0.15 1.11
C THR A 30 -0.15 1.18 1.54
N VAL A 31 0.85 1.66 0.80
CA VAL A 31 1.38 3.00 0.97
C VAL A 31 0.60 3.93 0.04
N LEU A 32 -0.12 4.89 0.63
CA LEU A 32 -0.75 5.98 -0.11
C LEU A 32 0.28 7.08 -0.38
N PHE A 33 0.50 7.38 -1.65
CA PHE A 33 1.22 8.56 -2.09
C PHE A 33 0.21 9.61 -2.55
N GLU A 34 0.32 10.82 -2.00
CA GLU A 34 -0.54 11.95 -2.33
C GLU A 34 0.31 13.15 -2.73
N SER A 35 -0.15 13.91 -3.72
CA SER A 35 0.46 15.17 -4.11
C SER A 35 -0.61 16.16 -4.55
N GLN A 36 -0.34 17.45 -4.34
CA GLN A 36 -1.16 18.54 -4.82
C GLN A 36 -0.30 19.46 -5.67
N PHE A 37 -0.80 19.82 -6.85
CA PHE A 37 -0.13 20.76 -7.73
C PHE A 37 -1.14 21.57 -8.53
N SER A 38 -0.69 22.72 -9.02
CA SER A 38 -1.51 23.60 -9.83
C SER A 38 -0.97 23.73 -11.25
N VAL A 39 -1.86 23.88 -12.22
CA VAL A 39 -1.55 24.09 -13.64
C VAL A 39 -2.19 25.40 -14.11
N GLY A 40 -1.53 26.10 -15.04
CA GLY A 40 -2.03 27.35 -15.59
C GLY A 40 -2.06 28.50 -14.57
N SER A 41 -0.93 28.80 -13.93
CA SER A 41 -0.84 29.92 -12.97
C SER A 41 -1.89 29.87 -11.86
N ASN A 42 -2.17 28.68 -11.34
CA ASN A 42 -3.12 28.42 -10.26
C ASN A 42 -4.61 28.40 -10.68
N GLU A 43 -4.92 28.30 -11.97
CA GLU A 43 -6.29 28.13 -12.48
C GLU A 43 -6.88 26.75 -12.18
N LEU A 44 -6.06 25.70 -12.27
CA LEU A 44 -6.46 24.32 -11.99
C LEU A 44 -5.62 23.77 -10.86
N VAL A 45 -6.27 23.28 -9.80
CA VAL A 45 -5.62 22.63 -8.65
C VAL A 45 -5.98 21.15 -8.67
N PHE A 46 -4.97 20.30 -8.79
CA PHE A 46 -5.12 18.85 -8.80
C PHE A 46 -4.67 18.26 -7.47
N GLN A 47 -5.47 17.33 -6.95
CA GLN A 47 -5.06 16.40 -5.90
C GLN A 47 -4.95 15.02 -6.54
N VAL A 48 -3.74 14.48 -6.54
CA VAL A 48 -3.46 13.15 -7.10
C VAL A 48 -3.11 12.19 -5.98
N LYS A 49 -3.68 10.99 -6.06
CA LYS A 49 -3.46 9.89 -5.12
C LYS A 49 -3.11 8.64 -5.89
N THR A 50 -2.17 7.87 -5.37
CA THR A 50 -1.85 6.54 -5.87
C THR A 50 -1.50 5.61 -4.72
N LEU A 51 -1.85 4.33 -4.88
CA LEU A 51 -1.61 3.29 -3.90
C LEU A 51 -0.46 2.40 -4.39
N SER A 52 0.43 1.99 -3.50
CA SER A 52 1.38 0.92 -3.80
C SER A 52 0.65 -0.41 -3.99
N LEU A 53 1.34 -1.39 -4.59
CA LEU A 53 0.94 -2.79 -4.43
C LEU A 53 0.83 -3.16 -2.94
N PRO A 54 0.03 -4.17 -2.58
CA PRO A 54 -0.12 -4.57 -1.20
C PRO A 54 1.20 -4.97 -0.55
N VAL A 55 1.38 -4.56 0.70
CA VAL A 55 2.52 -4.88 1.55
C VAL A 55 2.06 -5.59 2.81
N VAL A 56 2.85 -6.56 3.27
CA VAL A 56 2.64 -7.21 4.57
C VAL A 56 3.73 -6.74 5.52
N VAL A 57 3.31 -6.21 6.68
CA VAL A 57 4.25 -5.72 7.69
C VAL A 57 4.60 -6.83 8.66
N ILE A 58 5.90 -7.10 8.82
CA ILE A 58 6.44 -8.06 9.80
C ILE A 58 7.25 -7.36 10.88
N VAL A 59 7.33 -7.96 12.07
CA VAL A 59 8.13 -7.44 13.20
C VAL A 59 9.30 -8.34 13.56
N HIS A 60 9.29 -9.58 13.09
CA HIS A 60 10.37 -10.55 13.30
C HIS A 60 10.55 -11.41 12.04
N GLY A 61 11.80 -11.79 11.73
CA GLY A 61 12.13 -12.54 10.51
C GLY A 61 11.45 -13.91 10.41
N SER A 62 11.00 -14.50 11.52
CA SER A 62 10.25 -15.76 11.50
C SER A 62 8.89 -15.68 10.78
N GLN A 63 8.41 -14.47 10.46
CA GLN A 63 7.15 -14.23 9.75
C GLN A 63 7.33 -14.13 8.23
N ASP A 64 8.57 -14.08 7.75
CA ASP A 64 8.93 -13.72 6.36
C ASP A 64 8.31 -14.66 5.32
N HIS A 65 8.39 -15.99 5.54
CA HIS A 65 7.83 -16.96 4.60
C HIS A 65 6.31 -16.81 4.44
N ASN A 66 5.58 -16.65 5.55
CA ASN A 66 4.13 -16.50 5.50
C ASN A 66 3.72 -15.17 4.85
N ALA A 67 4.43 -14.08 5.17
CA ALA A 67 4.20 -12.78 4.56
C ALA A 67 4.49 -12.81 3.04
N THR A 68 5.59 -13.45 2.65
CA THR A 68 5.96 -13.61 1.24
C THR A 68 4.93 -14.45 0.49
N ALA A 69 4.39 -15.52 1.08
CA ALA A 69 3.33 -16.31 0.47
C ALA A 69 2.07 -15.47 0.21
N THR A 70 1.64 -14.64 1.18
CA THR A 70 0.53 -13.70 1.02
C THR A 70 0.77 -12.73 -0.15
N VAL A 71 1.96 -12.13 -0.22
CA VAL A 71 2.32 -11.17 -1.28
C VAL A 71 2.40 -11.86 -2.65
N LEU A 72 2.99 -13.04 -2.72
CA LEU A 72 3.11 -13.83 -3.95
C LEU A 72 1.72 -14.15 -4.51
N TRP A 73 0.81 -14.59 -3.65
CA TRP A 73 -0.56 -14.90 -4.05
C TRP A 73 -1.29 -13.65 -4.58
N ASP A 74 -1.18 -12.53 -3.86
CA ASP A 74 -1.82 -11.28 -4.25
C ASP A 74 -1.30 -10.78 -5.60
N ASN A 75 0.01 -10.78 -5.81
CA ASN A 75 0.62 -10.36 -7.08
C ASN A 75 0.25 -11.27 -8.26
N ALA A 76 0.05 -12.57 -8.02
CA ALA A 76 -0.23 -13.53 -9.08
C ALA A 76 -1.71 -13.57 -9.48
N PHE A 77 -2.62 -13.28 -8.55
CA PHE A 77 -4.05 -13.55 -8.71
C PHE A 77 -4.96 -12.34 -8.41
N ALA A 78 -4.41 -11.15 -8.16
CA ALA A 78 -5.23 -9.94 -8.05
C ALA A 78 -6.01 -9.69 -9.34
N GLU A 79 -7.30 -9.41 -9.21
CA GLU A 79 -8.11 -8.97 -10.34
C GLU A 79 -7.60 -7.62 -10.86
N PRO A 80 -7.52 -7.42 -12.19
CA PRO A 80 -7.16 -6.12 -12.73
C PRO A 80 -8.21 -5.08 -12.31
N VAL A 81 -7.73 -3.96 -11.77
CA VAL A 81 -8.60 -2.86 -11.35
C VAL A 81 -9.38 -2.37 -12.58
N SER A 82 -10.71 -2.50 -12.54
CA SER A 82 -11.57 -2.08 -13.65
C SER A 82 -11.30 -0.60 -13.96
N PRO A 83 -11.14 -0.20 -15.24
CA PRO A 83 -10.86 1.19 -15.63
C PRO A 83 -11.98 2.17 -15.25
N HIS A 84 -13.12 1.69 -14.76
CA HIS A 84 -14.25 2.49 -14.29
C HIS A 84 -14.57 2.29 -12.79
N GLY A 85 -13.71 1.60 -12.04
CA GLY A 85 -13.87 1.42 -10.60
C GLY A 85 -13.32 2.64 -9.85
N THR A 86 -14.17 3.64 -9.63
CA THR A 86 -13.98 4.55 -8.49
C THR A 86 -13.85 3.74 -7.20
N PRO A 87 -12.97 4.13 -6.25
CA PRO A 87 -12.95 3.55 -4.91
C PRO A 87 -14.29 3.71 -4.19
#